data_AF-A0A2V6XMC9-F1
#
_entry.id   AF-A0A2V6XMC9-F1
#
_cell.length_a   1.000
_cell.length_b   1.000
_cell.length_c   1.000
_cell.angle_alpha   90.00
_cell.angle_beta   90.00
_cell.angle_gamma   90.00
#
_symmetry.space_group_name_H-M   'P 1'
#
loop_
_entity.id
_entity.type
_entity.pdbx_description
1 polymer ?
#
loop_
_entity_poly.entity_id
_entity_poly.type
_entity_poly.pdbx_seq_one_letter_code
_entity_poly.pdbx_strand_id
1 'polypeptide(L)'
;RELTMAPSAYFKRQCFVSVECDEEPVKHVIDAIGDDRIVFSTDFPHGDSKFPRAVESFLTLPISEQSKRKILWDNCAAYYGLPA
;
A
#
# COMPACT_ATOMS: atom_id res chain seq x y z
N ARG A 1 19.55 -17.31 15.66
CA ARG A 1 18.56 -16.94 16.69
C ARG A 1 17.22 -17.51 16.27
N GLU A 2 16.44 -18.04 17.20
CA GLU A 2 15.09 -18.56 16.91
C GLU A 2 14.06 -17.43 16.80
N LEU A 3 12.99 -17.67 16.04
CA LEU A 3 11.84 -16.78 15.91
C LEU A 3 10.87 -17.02 17.09
N THR A 4 10.38 -15.95 17.70
CA THR A 4 9.57 -15.99 18.93
C THR A 4 8.09 -15.64 18.71
N MET A 5 7.67 -15.37 17.47
CA MET A 5 6.30 -14.98 17.12
C MET A 5 5.82 -15.73 15.88
N ALA A 6 4.52 -15.73 15.64
CA ALA A 6 3.97 -16.21 14.37
C ALA A 6 4.47 -15.33 13.19
N PRO A 7 4.69 -15.91 11.99
CA PRO A 7 5.10 -15.15 10.80
C PRO A 7 4.19 -13.96 10.50
N SER A 8 2.88 -14.11 10.67
CA SER A 8 1.89 -13.05 10.48
C SER A 8 2.10 -11.85 11.41
N ALA A 9 2.55 -12.10 12.64
CA ALA A 9 2.82 -11.06 13.62
C ALA A 9 4.13 -10.30 13.32
N TYR A 10 5.10 -10.95 12.68
CA TYR A 10 6.25 -10.26 12.10
C TYR A 10 5.84 -9.40 10.92
N PHE A 11 5.09 -9.97 9.98
CA PHE A 11 4.64 -9.30 8.76
C PHE A 11 3.85 -8.01 9.08
N LYS A 12 2.78 -8.12 9.89
CA LYS A 12 1.95 -6.97 10.28
C LYS A 12 2.74 -5.87 10.98
N ARG A 13 3.83 -6.23 11.68
CA ARG A 13 4.66 -5.27 12.41
C ARG A 13 5.63 -4.51 11.51
N GLN A 14 6.25 -5.17 10.53
CA GLN A 14 7.46 -4.64 9.88
C GLN A 14 7.50 -4.75 8.34
N CYS A 15 6.56 -5.44 7.71
CA CYS A 15 6.50 -5.54 6.26
C CYS A 15 5.57 -4.47 5.70
N PHE A 16 5.98 -3.87 4.59
CA PHE A 16 5.14 -3.02 3.75
C PHE A 16 5.00 -3.67 2.38
N VAL A 17 3.85 -3.48 1.75
CA VAL A 17 3.55 -3.99 0.40
C VAL A 17 3.04 -2.86 -0.47
N SER A 18 3.45 -2.84 -1.74
CA SER A 18 2.92 -1.88 -2.70
C SER A 18 1.66 -2.44 -3.35
N VAL A 19 0.70 -1.57 -3.64
CA VAL A 19 -0.49 -1.86 -4.45
C VAL A 19 -0.35 -1.18 -5.82
N GLU A 20 -0.81 -1.86 -6.87
CA GLU A 20 -0.96 -1.24 -8.19
C GLU A 20 -2.21 -0.36 -8.28
N CYS A 21 -2.22 0.61 -9.20
CA CYS A 21 -3.31 1.60 -9.27
C CYS A 21 -4.68 1.04 -9.69
N ASP A 22 -4.72 -0.16 -10.26
CA ASP A 22 -5.93 -0.84 -10.74
C ASP A 22 -6.23 -2.13 -9.97
N GLU A 23 -5.57 -2.36 -8.84
CA GLU A 23 -5.77 -3.56 -8.02
C GLU A 23 -6.99 -3.42 -7.08
N GLU A 24 -8.20 -3.54 -7.64
CA GLU A 24 -9.46 -3.58 -6.87
C GLU A 24 -9.46 -4.57 -5.69
N PRO A 25 -8.82 -5.77 -5.78
CA PRO A 25 -8.72 -6.70 -4.67
C PRO A 25 -8.05 -6.14 -3.39
N VAL A 26 -7.36 -4.99 -3.46
CA VAL A 26 -6.79 -4.31 -2.28
C VAL A 26 -7.83 -4.09 -1.18
N LYS A 27 -9.11 -3.94 -1.54
CA LYS A 27 -10.20 -3.85 -0.57
C LYS A 27 -10.20 -5.04 0.40
N HIS A 28 -10.02 -6.27 -0.10
CA HIS A 28 -10.01 -7.47 0.73
C HIS A 28 -8.76 -7.55 1.62
N VAL A 29 -7.63 -7.01 1.14
CA VAL A 29 -6.40 -6.91 1.94
C VAL A 29 -6.63 -5.95 3.12
N ILE A 30 -7.21 -4.78 2.86
CA ILE A 30 -7.57 -3.81 3.90
C ILE A 30 -8.52 -4.45 4.93
N ASP A 31 -9.57 -5.13 4.46
CA ASP A 31 -10.55 -5.79 5.34
C ASP A 31 -9.89 -6.89 6.21
N ALA A 32 -8.84 -7.56 5.71
CA ALA A 32 -8.18 -8.67 6.41
C ALA A 32 -7.04 -8.25 7.36
N ILE A 33 -6.24 -7.24 7.00
CA ILE A 33 -5.03 -6.88 7.75
C ILE A 33 -4.90 -5.39 8.09
N GLY A 34 -5.83 -4.54 7.64
CA GLY A 34 -5.76 -3.09 7.75
C GLY A 34 -4.97 -2.43 6.62
N ASP A 35 -4.90 -1.11 6.64
CA ASP A 35 -4.28 -0.28 5.59
C ASP A 35 -2.97 0.39 6.02
N ASP A 36 -2.46 0.16 7.24
CA ASP A 36 -1.26 0.82 7.79
C ASP A 36 0.06 0.47 7.09
N ARG A 37 0.07 -0.60 6.29
CA ARG A 37 1.29 -1.19 5.71
C ARG A 37 1.23 -1.33 4.19
N ILE A 38 0.28 -0.63 3.56
CA ILE A 38 0.09 -0.63 2.11
C ILE A 38 0.62 0.69 1.56
N VAL A 39 1.52 0.65 0.58
CA VAL A 39 2.10 1.82 -0.08
C VAL A 39 1.73 1.84 -1.56
N PHE A 40 1.96 2.97 -2.22
CA PHE A 40 1.69 3.13 -3.65
C PHE A 40 2.97 3.36 -4.45
N SER A 41 2.99 2.83 -5.67
CA SER A 41 4.01 3.10 -6.69
C SER A 41 3.32 3.25 -8.04
N THR A 42 3.84 4.11 -8.90
CA THR A 42 3.40 4.18 -10.31
C THR A 42 4.03 3.10 -11.19
N ASP A 43 5.08 2.45 -10.68
CA ASP A 43 5.89 1.46 -11.38
C ASP A 43 6.45 1.94 -12.74
N PHE A 44 6.62 3.25 -12.90
CA PHE A 44 7.26 3.80 -14.10
C PHE A 44 8.75 3.38 -14.17
N PRO A 45 9.27 2.95 -15.33
CA PRO A 45 8.67 2.96 -16.68
C PRO A 45 8.24 1.58 -17.19
N HIS A 46 7.76 0.70 -16.31
CA HIS A 46 7.38 -0.66 -16.72
C HIS A 46 6.30 -0.65 -17.82
N GLY A 47 6.30 -1.67 -18.68
CA GLY A 47 5.42 -1.74 -19.86
C GLY A 47 3.94 -1.90 -19.52
N ASP A 48 3.65 -2.41 -18.33
CA ASP A 48 2.33 -2.55 -17.71
C ASP A 48 1.99 -1.41 -16.74
N SER A 49 2.90 -0.44 -16.56
CA SER A 49 2.61 0.77 -15.80
C SER A 49 1.47 1.56 -16.46
N LYS A 50 0.63 2.16 -15.62
CA LYS A 50 -0.46 3.04 -16.04
C LYS A 50 -0.05 4.51 -16.03
N PHE A 51 1.24 4.80 -15.85
CA PHE A 51 1.80 6.14 -16.01
C PHE A 51 1.47 6.71 -17.41
N PRO A 52 1.10 7.99 -17.55
CA PRO A 52 1.06 9.04 -16.52
C PRO A 52 -0.22 9.09 -15.69
N ARG A 53 -1.20 8.20 -15.93
CA ARG A 53 -2.52 8.24 -15.28
C ARG A 53 -2.67 7.36 -14.03
N ALA A 54 -1.56 6.85 -13.49
CA ALA A 54 -1.59 5.87 -12.40
C ALA A 54 -2.27 6.44 -11.14
N VAL A 55 -2.07 7.73 -10.82
CA VAL A 55 -2.69 8.34 -9.64
C VAL A 55 -4.20 8.50 -9.84
N GLU A 56 -4.62 8.99 -11.01
CA GLU A 56 -6.04 9.11 -11.36
C GLU A 56 -6.73 7.75 -11.31
N SER A 57 -6.09 6.70 -11.84
CA SER A 57 -6.59 5.32 -11.75
C SER A 57 -6.74 4.86 -10.31
N PHE A 58 -5.71 5.06 -9.46
CA PHE A 58 -5.76 4.66 -8.05
C PHE A 58 -6.91 5.35 -7.29
N LEU A 59 -7.17 6.63 -7.58
CA LEU A 59 -8.25 7.38 -6.94
C LEU A 59 -9.65 6.82 -7.25
N THR A 60 -9.81 6.02 -8.31
CA THR A 60 -11.08 5.36 -8.64
C THR A 60 -11.34 4.07 -7.84
N LEU A 61 -10.34 3.55 -7.11
CA LEU A 61 -10.51 2.30 -6.36
C LEU A 61 -11.61 2.41 -5.30
N PRO A 62 -12.41 1.34 -5.09
CA PRO A 62 -13.58 1.33 -4.20
C PRO A 62 -13.18 1.15 -2.72
N ILE A 63 -12.26 1.98 -2.24
CA ILE A 63 -11.78 2.03 -0.85
C ILE A 63 -12.05 3.40 -0.23
N SER A 64 -11.98 3.50 1.10
CA SER A 64 -12.26 4.75 1.81
C SER A 64 -11.26 5.84 1.43
N GLU A 65 -11.69 7.11 1.45
CA GLU A 65 -10.81 8.26 1.23
C GLU A 65 -9.66 8.31 2.26
N GLN A 66 -9.92 7.85 3.48
CA GLN A 66 -8.88 7.69 4.51
C GLN A 66 -7.81 6.69 4.08
N SER A 67 -8.22 5.52 3.58
CA SER A 67 -7.28 4.51 3.08
C SER A 67 -6.51 5.02 1.86
N LYS A 68 -7.16 5.72 0.93
CA LYS A 68 -6.47 6.36 -0.20
C LYS A 68 -5.38 7.32 0.27
N ARG A 69 -5.70 8.20 1.23
CA ARG A 69 -4.73 9.15 1.82
C ARG A 69 -3.54 8.42 2.45
N LYS A 70 -3.79 7.37 3.23
CA LYS A 70 -2.73 6.60 3.89
C LYS A 70 -1.82 5.92 2.89
N ILE A 71 -2.40 5.26 1.89
CA ILE A 71 -1.67 4.51 0.87
C ILE A 71 -0.85 5.43 -0.06
N LEU A 72 -1.42 6.59 -0.44
CA LEU A 72 -0.74 7.57 -1.30
C LEU A 72 0.34 8.39 -0.56
N TRP A 73 0.20 8.59 0.75
CA TRP A 73 1.08 9.51 1.50
C TRP A 73 1.54 8.96 2.84
N ASP A 74 0.65 8.84 3.83
CA ASP A 74 1.05 8.67 5.24
C ASP A 74 1.95 7.44 5.45
N ASN A 75 1.63 6.33 4.78
CA ASN A 75 2.37 5.09 4.90
C ASN A 75 3.75 5.17 4.24
N CYS A 76 3.85 5.82 3.07
CA CYS A 76 5.12 6.08 2.40
C CYS A 76 6.00 7.00 3.26
N ALA A 77 5.44 8.09 3.79
CA ALA A 77 6.16 9.00 4.67
C ALA A 77 6.69 8.28 5.91
N ALA A 78 5.86 7.45 6.56
CA ALA A 78 6.28 6.63 7.70
C ALA A 78 7.36 5.60 7.32
N TYR A 79 7.25 4.95 6.15
CA TYR A 79 8.21 3.95 5.68
C TYR A 79 9.59 4.56 5.41
N TYR A 80 9.63 5.72 4.76
CA TYR A 80 10.88 6.41 4.41
C TYR A 80 11.38 7.37 5.50
N GLY A 81 10.66 7.52 6.62
CA GLY A 81 11.03 8.43 7.70
C GLY A 81 10.93 9.92 7.33
N LEU A 82 9.99 10.26 6.46
CA LEU A 82 9.75 11.64 6.02
C LEU A 82 8.80 12.38 6.97
N PRO A 83 8.87 13.71 7.06
CA PRO A 83 7.86 14.52 7.72
C PRO A 83 6.49 14.33 7.07
N ALA A 84 5.45 14.19 7.90
CA ALA A 84 4.07 14.03 7.44
C ALA A 84 3.42 15.35 7.01
#